data_AF-A0A8S0RF44-F1
#
_entry.id   AF-A0A8S0RF44-F1
#
_cell.length_a   1.000
_cell.length_b   1.000
_cell.length_c   1.000
_cell.angle_alpha   90.00
_cell.angle_beta   90.00
_cell.angle_gamma   90.00
#
_symmetry.space_group_name_H-M   'P 1'
#
loop_
_entity.id
_entity.type
_entity.pdbx_description
1 polymer ?
#
loop_
_entity_poly.entity_id
_entity_poly.type
_entity_poly.pdbx_seq_one_letter_code
_entity_poly.pdbx_strand_id
1 'polypeptide(L)'
;MTNEEFKAAATYVPFNCEEVTPFIAMFDKHMRMLHPQISDAQFDGLQEENIPCWLKEYISFVLNDHDEVDNCIKALAMGPSRRVNYYNGYFVNGFKFHTLDYGSHKTTMNSGVSVLGSCHNDYERDYYGMLTEKLELDYLGDVENKVTLFKCDWFDINGGVRVLRRFGLVELNHKKKLQTNDVFILAQQVYYTCFPTNARDRLDWWTIVKTKARNVPNIQGIISKNEECNVWV
;
A
#
# COMPACT_ATOMS: atom_id res chain seq x y z
N MET A 1 -2.98 -10.33 13.52
CA MET A 1 -3.32 -10.47 12.08
C MET A 1 -4.05 -11.79 11.89
N THR A 2 -5.21 -11.78 11.24
CA THR A 2 -5.93 -13.01 10.86
C THR A 2 -5.22 -13.73 9.71
N ASN A 3 -5.63 -14.96 9.40
CA ASN A 3 -5.07 -15.69 8.25
C ASN A 3 -5.41 -15.03 6.91
N GLU A 4 -6.61 -14.47 6.79
CA GLU A 4 -7.06 -13.76 5.59
C GLU A 4 -6.26 -12.47 5.39
N GLU A 5 -6.08 -11.69 6.45
CA GLU A 5 -5.22 -10.50 6.42
C GLU A 5 -3.77 -10.85 6.09
N PHE A 6 -3.25 -11.95 6.64
CA PHE A 6 -1.90 -12.41 6.33
C PHE A 6 -1.77 -12.80 4.87
N LYS A 7 -2.74 -13.53 4.30
CA LYS A 7 -2.74 -13.88 2.88
C LYS A 7 -2.79 -12.61 2.02
N ALA A 8 -3.69 -11.68 2.33
CA ALA A 8 -3.81 -10.42 1.60
C ALA A 8 -2.50 -9.62 1.65
N ALA A 9 -1.87 -9.48 2.82
CA ALA A 9 -0.61 -8.77 2.96
C ALA A 9 0.55 -9.47 2.22
N ALA A 10 0.65 -10.79 2.32
CA ALA A 10 1.68 -11.59 1.64
C ALA A 10 1.55 -11.56 0.12
N THR A 11 0.33 -11.44 -0.41
CA THR A 11 0.07 -11.21 -1.83
C THR A 11 0.34 -9.75 -2.21
N TYR A 12 -0.13 -8.79 -1.42
CA TYR A 12 -0.01 -7.36 -1.74
C TYR A 12 1.43 -6.90 -1.99
N VAL A 13 2.39 -7.35 -1.17
CA VAL A 13 3.79 -6.91 -1.24
C VAL A 13 4.44 -7.22 -2.59
N PRO A 14 4.47 -8.48 -3.09
CA PRO A 14 4.98 -8.79 -4.43
C PRO A 14 4.37 -7.95 -5.56
N PHE A 15 3.06 -7.72 -5.53
CA PHE A 15 2.35 -6.95 -6.56
C PHE A 15 2.69 -5.46 -6.59
N ASN A 16 3.19 -4.93 -5.47
CA ASN A 16 3.53 -3.51 -5.33
C ASN A 16 5.05 -3.31 -5.20
N CYS A 17 5.86 -4.32 -5.52
CA CYS A 17 7.31 -4.28 -5.51
C CYS A 17 7.83 -4.19 -6.95
N GLU A 18 8.59 -3.12 -7.26
CA GLU A 18 9.08 -2.85 -8.62
C GLU A 18 10.01 -3.98 -9.11
N GLU A 19 10.82 -4.53 -8.23
CA GLU A 19 11.79 -5.59 -8.49
C GLU A 19 11.13 -6.92 -8.85
N VAL A 20 9.90 -7.15 -8.38
CA VAL A 20 9.12 -8.37 -8.68
C VAL A 20 8.28 -8.21 -9.95
N THR A 21 8.06 -6.97 -10.41
CA THR A 21 7.21 -6.65 -11.59
C THR A 21 7.58 -7.45 -12.86
N PRO A 22 8.86 -7.66 -13.23
CA PRO A 22 9.22 -8.47 -14.40
C PRO A 22 8.74 -9.92 -14.30
N PHE A 23 8.74 -10.51 -13.10
CA PHE A 23 8.29 -11.87 -12.86
C PHE A 23 6.76 -11.98 -12.93
N ILE A 24 6.05 -10.98 -12.43
CA ILE A 24 4.58 -10.88 -12.56
C ILE A 24 4.20 -10.83 -14.04
N ALA A 25 4.84 -9.97 -14.84
CA ALA A 25 4.58 -9.88 -16.27
C ALA A 25 4.87 -11.20 -17.00
N MET A 26 5.90 -11.94 -16.58
CA MET A 26 6.22 -13.25 -17.12
C MET A 26 5.15 -14.30 -16.78
N PHE A 27 4.73 -14.35 -15.52
CA PHE A 27 3.62 -15.18 -15.06
C PHE A 27 2.35 -14.87 -15.85
N ASP A 28 2.00 -13.58 -15.99
CA ASP A 28 0.77 -13.15 -16.63
C ASP A 28 0.73 -13.61 -18.09
N LYS A 29 1.82 -13.38 -18.82
CA LYS A 29 1.97 -13.84 -20.19
C LYS A 29 1.80 -15.36 -20.30
N HIS A 30 2.42 -16.11 -19.40
CA HIS A 30 2.34 -17.57 -19.40
C HIS A 30 0.91 -18.07 -19.13
N MET A 31 0.25 -17.54 -18.09
CA MET A 31 -1.09 -17.96 -17.70
C MET A 31 -2.15 -17.54 -18.71
N ARG A 32 -2.02 -16.36 -19.35
CA ARG A 32 -2.92 -15.95 -20.43
C ARG A 32 -2.84 -16.86 -21.65
N MET A 33 -1.67 -17.44 -21.93
CA MET A 33 -1.53 -18.43 -23.01
C MET A 33 -2.18 -19.78 -22.65
N LEU A 34 -2.10 -20.21 -21.38
CA LEU A 34 -2.73 -21.45 -20.91
C LEU A 34 -4.25 -21.34 -20.76
N HIS A 35 -4.74 -20.15 -20.40
CA HIS A 35 -6.14 -19.87 -20.12
C HIS A 35 -6.68 -18.72 -20.99
N PRO A 36 -6.68 -18.82 -22.33
CA PRO A 36 -7.06 -17.72 -23.20
C PRO A 36 -8.55 -17.34 -23.13
N GLN A 37 -9.38 -18.17 -22.51
CA GLN A 37 -10.84 -18.03 -22.50
C GLN A 37 -11.40 -17.38 -21.22
N ILE A 38 -10.56 -17.16 -20.20
CA ILE A 38 -11.04 -16.59 -18.94
C ILE A 38 -11.10 -15.06 -19.04
N SER A 39 -12.14 -14.47 -18.44
CA SER A 39 -12.30 -13.02 -18.39
C SER A 39 -11.22 -12.37 -17.52
N ASP A 40 -11.05 -11.06 -17.62
CA ASP A 40 -10.09 -10.34 -16.79
C ASP A 40 -10.39 -10.50 -15.29
N ALA A 41 -11.65 -10.41 -14.89
CA ALA A 41 -12.03 -10.64 -13.49
C ALA A 41 -11.73 -12.06 -12.99
N GLN A 42 -11.82 -13.06 -13.86
CA GLN A 42 -11.43 -14.44 -13.51
C GLN A 42 -9.91 -14.59 -13.45
N PHE A 43 -9.20 -13.85 -14.31
CA PHE A 43 -7.75 -13.81 -14.34
C PHE A 43 -7.18 -13.17 -13.07
N ASP A 44 -7.76 -12.06 -12.60
CA ASP A 44 -7.33 -11.38 -11.37
C ASP A 44 -7.34 -12.35 -10.17
N GLY A 45 -8.43 -13.11 -10.01
CA GLY A 45 -8.53 -14.14 -8.96
C GLY A 45 -7.51 -15.27 -9.12
N LEU A 46 -7.27 -15.72 -10.36
CA LEU A 46 -6.23 -16.72 -10.66
C LEU A 46 -4.84 -16.18 -10.30
N GLN A 47 -4.57 -14.92 -10.61
CA GLN A 47 -3.30 -14.27 -10.37
C GLN A 47 -3.02 -14.15 -8.86
N GLU A 48 -3.98 -13.64 -8.09
CA GLU A 48 -3.90 -13.52 -6.63
C GLU A 48 -3.65 -14.87 -5.92
N GLU A 49 -4.24 -15.95 -6.45
CA GLU A 49 -4.12 -17.29 -5.87
C GLU A 49 -2.80 -17.98 -6.21
N ASN A 50 -2.27 -17.78 -7.42
CA ASN A 50 -1.20 -18.62 -7.95
C ASN A 50 0.18 -17.94 -7.94
N ILE A 51 0.26 -16.60 -7.99
CA ILE A 51 1.55 -15.88 -8.02
C ILE A 51 2.45 -16.26 -6.84
N PRO A 52 1.99 -16.30 -5.57
CA PRO A 52 2.89 -16.59 -4.45
C PRO A 52 3.58 -17.95 -4.58
N CYS A 53 2.84 -18.99 -5.01
CA CYS A 53 3.40 -20.32 -5.19
C CYS A 53 4.31 -20.38 -6.42
N TRP A 54 3.85 -19.81 -7.55
CA TRP A 54 4.61 -19.80 -8.79
C TRP A 54 5.92 -19.04 -8.65
N LEU A 55 5.91 -17.85 -8.02
CA LEU A 55 7.11 -17.03 -7.82
C LEU A 55 8.14 -17.79 -6.99
N LYS A 56 7.69 -18.43 -5.90
CA LYS A 56 8.55 -19.27 -5.06
C LYS A 56 9.20 -20.40 -5.86
N GLU A 57 8.42 -21.14 -6.64
CA GLU A 57 8.91 -22.26 -7.44
C GLU A 57 9.86 -21.79 -8.55
N TYR A 58 9.51 -20.72 -9.25
CA TYR A 58 10.32 -20.16 -10.32
C TYR A 58 11.70 -19.73 -9.79
N ILE A 59 11.74 -18.96 -8.70
CA ILE A 59 13.01 -18.53 -8.10
C ILE A 59 13.79 -19.72 -7.52
N SER A 60 13.12 -20.67 -6.85
CA SER A 60 13.80 -21.80 -6.16
C SER A 60 14.30 -22.91 -7.07
N PHE A 61 13.66 -23.14 -8.22
CA PHE A 61 13.97 -24.28 -9.09
C PHE A 61 14.49 -23.88 -10.46
N VAL A 62 14.10 -22.71 -10.99
CA VAL A 62 14.55 -22.25 -12.31
C VAL A 62 15.78 -21.37 -12.21
N LEU A 63 15.88 -20.53 -11.19
CA LEU A 63 16.96 -19.54 -11.06
C LEU A 63 18.00 -19.85 -9.97
N ASN A 64 17.79 -20.87 -9.14
CA ASN A 64 18.63 -21.15 -7.98
C ASN A 64 20.07 -21.59 -8.32
N ASP A 65 20.32 -21.99 -9.57
CA ASP A 65 21.66 -22.32 -10.09
C ASP A 65 22.39 -21.10 -10.68
N HIS A 66 21.73 -19.94 -10.71
CA HIS A 66 22.30 -18.68 -11.15
C HIS A 66 22.52 -17.77 -9.93
N ASP A 67 23.79 -17.59 -9.53
CA ASP A 67 24.23 -16.65 -8.47
C ASP A 67 23.87 -15.18 -8.73
N GLU A 68 23.12 -14.89 -9.80
CA GLU A 68 22.75 -13.55 -10.26
C GLU A 68 21.41 -13.04 -9.69
N VAL A 69 20.60 -13.90 -9.05
CA VAL A 69 19.33 -13.44 -8.46
C VAL A 69 19.55 -12.80 -7.11
N ASP A 70 19.10 -11.56 -6.98
CA ASP A 70 19.16 -10.78 -5.75
C ASP A 70 18.51 -11.54 -4.58
N ASN A 71 19.22 -11.60 -3.44
CA ASN A 71 18.74 -12.19 -2.18
C ASN A 71 17.41 -11.59 -1.73
N CYS A 72 17.21 -10.33 -2.06
CA CYS A 72 15.99 -9.60 -1.86
C CYS A 72 14.81 -10.25 -2.62
N ILE A 73 14.95 -10.54 -3.91
CA ILE A 73 13.92 -11.22 -4.71
C ILE A 73 13.67 -12.64 -4.17
N LYS A 74 14.73 -13.34 -3.74
CA LYS A 74 14.62 -14.65 -3.08
C LYS A 74 13.79 -14.57 -1.80
N ALA A 75 14.03 -13.58 -0.96
CA ALA A 75 13.26 -13.36 0.27
C ALA A 75 11.78 -13.10 -0.03
N LEU A 76 11.47 -12.21 -0.97
CA LEU A 76 10.09 -11.91 -1.39
C LEU A 76 9.36 -13.14 -1.93
N ALA A 77 10.03 -13.95 -2.75
CA ALA A 77 9.48 -15.19 -3.29
C ALA A 77 9.17 -16.24 -2.22
N MET A 78 9.97 -16.29 -1.15
CA MET A 78 9.70 -17.17 -0.01
C MET A 78 8.52 -16.72 0.85
N GLY A 79 8.15 -15.45 0.74
CA GLY A 79 7.07 -14.83 1.49
C GLY A 79 7.47 -14.39 2.90
N PRO A 80 6.62 -13.61 3.58
CA PRO A 80 6.89 -13.12 4.91
C PRO A 80 6.80 -14.26 5.94
N SER A 81 7.57 -14.15 7.01
CA SER A 81 7.39 -14.95 8.20
C SER A 81 6.05 -14.62 8.88
N ARG A 82 5.58 -15.51 9.76
CA ARG A 82 4.36 -15.27 10.57
C ARG A 82 4.55 -14.21 11.66
N ARG A 83 5.77 -13.69 11.84
CA ARG A 83 6.06 -12.65 12.81
C ARG A 83 5.67 -11.30 12.23
N VAL A 84 4.85 -10.57 12.99
CA VAL A 84 4.34 -9.25 12.61
C VAL A 84 4.54 -8.31 13.79
N ASN A 85 5.20 -7.18 13.55
CA ASN A 85 5.40 -6.15 14.57
C ASN A 85 4.40 -5.00 14.33
N TYR A 86 3.79 -4.50 15.40
CA TYR A 86 2.79 -3.41 15.34
C TYR A 86 3.33 -2.14 15.98
N TYR A 87 3.00 -0.99 15.41
CA TYR A 87 3.45 0.30 15.93
C TYR A 87 2.35 1.36 15.86
N ASN A 88 2.40 2.31 16.80
CA ASN A 88 1.40 3.37 16.93
C ASN A 88 1.74 4.64 16.15
N GLY A 89 2.99 4.78 15.69
CA GLY A 89 3.46 5.94 14.95
C GLY A 89 4.58 5.58 13.99
N TYR A 90 4.72 6.37 12.93
CA TYR A 90 5.70 6.13 11.88
C TYR A 90 6.14 7.45 11.25
N PHE A 91 7.42 7.51 10.86
CA PHE A 91 7.98 8.66 10.15
C PHE A 91 8.52 8.20 8.81
N VAL A 92 7.98 8.73 7.72
CA VAL A 92 8.40 8.41 6.34
C VAL A 92 8.17 9.61 5.45
N ASN A 93 9.08 9.86 4.52
CA ASN A 93 8.99 10.95 3.54
C ASN A 93 8.70 12.33 4.17
N GLY A 94 9.23 12.60 5.37
CA GLY A 94 8.99 13.86 6.09
C GLY A 94 7.61 13.98 6.75
N PHE A 95 6.80 12.93 6.73
CA PHE A 95 5.50 12.85 7.38
C PHE A 95 5.57 12.02 8.67
N LYS A 96 4.87 12.49 9.70
CA LYS A 96 4.67 11.73 10.95
C LYS A 96 3.24 11.24 11.00
N PHE A 97 3.07 9.95 10.76
CA PHE A 97 1.79 9.24 10.85
C PHE A 97 1.57 8.69 12.25
N HIS A 98 0.30 8.59 12.63
CA HIS A 98 -0.15 7.89 13.83
C HIS A 98 -1.35 7.01 13.46
N THR A 99 -1.50 5.86 14.11
CA THR A 99 -2.74 5.10 14.03
C THR A 99 -3.90 5.93 14.59
N LEU A 100 -5.10 5.69 14.07
CA LEU A 100 -6.32 6.43 14.45
C LEU A 100 -6.54 6.39 15.97
N ASP A 101 -6.37 5.22 16.57
CA ASP A 101 -6.49 5.01 18.01
C ASP A 101 -5.50 5.87 18.81
N TYR A 102 -4.21 5.80 18.45
CA TYR A 102 -3.16 6.58 19.09
C TYR A 102 -3.29 8.10 18.89
N GLY A 103 -3.86 8.51 17.76
CA GLY A 103 -4.08 9.91 17.40
C GLY A 103 -5.33 10.55 18.01
N SER A 104 -6.27 9.76 18.52
CA SER A 104 -7.61 10.20 18.94
C SER A 104 -7.61 11.30 20.02
N HIS A 105 -6.59 11.33 20.88
CA HIS A 105 -6.44 12.30 21.96
C HIS A 105 -5.41 13.40 21.67
N LYS A 106 -4.87 13.46 20.44
CA LYS A 106 -3.86 14.46 20.05
C LYS A 106 -4.51 15.67 19.39
N THR A 107 -3.82 16.81 19.46
CA THR A 107 -4.27 18.07 18.86
C THR A 107 -4.41 18.00 17.34
N THR A 108 -3.57 17.21 16.67
CA THR A 108 -3.61 17.02 15.21
C THR A 108 -3.80 15.54 14.88
N MET A 109 -4.84 15.24 14.11
CA MET A 109 -5.07 13.90 13.58
C MET A 109 -4.15 13.65 12.39
N ASN A 110 -3.16 12.77 12.60
CA ASN A 110 -2.16 12.43 11.58
C ASN A 110 -2.35 11.00 11.05
N SER A 111 -3.59 10.63 10.79
CA SER A 111 -3.97 9.29 10.37
C SER A 111 -4.54 9.25 8.96
N GLY A 112 -4.69 10.39 8.27
CA GLY A 112 -5.20 10.43 6.91
C GLY A 112 -4.18 9.97 5.87
N VAL A 113 -4.56 9.02 5.04
CA VAL A 113 -3.75 8.48 3.93
C VAL A 113 -4.51 8.56 2.61
N SER A 114 -3.83 8.94 1.53
CA SER A 114 -4.41 9.02 0.20
C SER A 114 -3.54 8.33 -0.86
N VAL A 115 -4.22 7.64 -1.77
CA VAL A 115 -3.61 6.92 -2.90
C VAL A 115 -4.13 7.51 -4.19
N LEU A 116 -3.25 7.68 -5.17
CA LEU A 116 -3.68 8.09 -6.51
C LEU A 116 -4.53 6.98 -7.13
N GLY A 117 -5.69 7.34 -7.67
CA GLY A 117 -6.51 6.41 -8.44
C GLY A 117 -5.88 6.10 -9.80
N SER A 118 -6.09 4.88 -10.31
CA SER A 118 -5.55 4.37 -11.58
C SER A 118 -6.18 4.98 -12.85
N CYS A 119 -7.09 5.94 -12.73
CA CYS A 119 -7.82 6.49 -13.86
C CYS A 119 -7.14 7.75 -14.43
N HIS A 120 -6.48 7.64 -15.58
CA HIS A 120 -5.98 8.75 -16.42
C HIS A 120 -7.08 9.59 -17.09
N ASN A 121 -8.30 9.61 -16.54
CA ASN A 121 -9.35 10.50 -17.02
C ASN A 121 -9.34 11.77 -16.16
N ASP A 122 -9.86 12.88 -16.68
CA ASP A 122 -9.91 14.23 -16.05
C ASP A 122 -10.63 14.30 -14.67
N TYR A 123 -10.91 13.16 -14.06
CA TYR A 123 -11.42 12.98 -12.71
C TYR A 123 -10.41 12.15 -11.93
N GLU A 124 -9.35 12.79 -11.43
CA GLU A 124 -8.51 12.23 -10.36
C GLU A 124 -9.41 11.75 -9.22
N ARG A 125 -9.62 10.44 -9.14
CA ARG A 125 -10.41 9.78 -8.09
C ARG A 125 -9.45 9.10 -7.14
N ASP A 126 -8.76 9.93 -6.38
CA ASP A 126 -7.89 9.43 -5.33
C ASP A 126 -8.71 8.67 -4.28
N TYR A 127 -8.11 7.60 -3.76
CA TYR A 127 -8.63 6.88 -2.61
C TYR A 127 -8.19 7.62 -1.35
N TYR A 128 -9.11 7.76 -0.41
CA TYR A 128 -8.86 8.39 0.87
C TYR A 128 -9.22 7.42 1.97
N GLY A 129 -8.35 7.26 2.95
CA GLY A 129 -8.55 6.34 4.07
C GLY A 129 -7.97 6.87 5.36
N MET A 130 -8.27 6.14 6.44
CA MET A 130 -7.72 6.39 7.77
C MET A 130 -6.82 5.21 8.17
N LEU A 131 -5.59 5.51 8.56
CA LEU A 131 -4.62 4.57 9.09
C LEU A 131 -5.12 3.97 10.41
N THR A 132 -5.48 2.70 10.40
CA THR A 132 -5.96 1.98 11.58
C THR A 132 -4.83 1.20 12.25
N GLU A 133 -3.99 0.51 11.47
CA GLU A 133 -2.84 -0.25 11.97
C GLU A 133 -1.61 0.01 11.12
N LYS A 134 -0.44 0.09 11.76
CA LYS A 134 0.86 0.02 11.08
C LYS A 134 1.53 -1.29 11.47
N LEU A 135 1.86 -2.09 10.48
CA LEU A 135 2.47 -3.40 10.67
C LEU A 135 3.77 -3.52 9.87
N GLU A 136 4.67 -4.35 10.39
CA GLU A 136 5.95 -4.66 9.76
C GLU A 136 6.03 -6.18 9.60
N LEU A 137 6.17 -6.61 8.35
CA LEU A 137 6.36 -8.00 7.97
C LEU A 137 7.85 -8.32 7.92
N ASP A 138 8.25 -9.34 8.65
CA ASP A 138 9.62 -9.86 8.62
C ASP A 138 9.76 -10.90 7.50
N TYR A 139 10.60 -10.69 6.50
CA TYR A 139 10.93 -11.66 5.46
C TYR A 139 12.23 -12.42 5.82
N LEU A 140 12.28 -13.70 5.45
CA LEU A 140 13.46 -14.55 5.73
C LEU A 140 14.63 -14.15 4.81
N GLY A 141 15.80 -13.93 5.39
CA GLY A 141 17.02 -13.50 4.69
C GLY A 141 17.92 -12.70 5.64
N ASP A 142 18.77 -11.83 5.11
CA ASP A 142 19.59 -10.92 5.92
C ASP A 142 18.73 -10.02 6.83
N VAL A 143 19.37 -9.53 7.89
CA VAL A 143 18.75 -9.05 9.15
C VAL A 143 17.78 -7.85 8.98
N GLU A 144 17.73 -7.20 7.82
CA GLU A 144 16.92 -5.99 7.58
C GLU A 144 15.82 -6.14 6.50
N ASN A 145 15.45 -7.37 6.11
CA ASN A 145 14.35 -7.62 5.17
C ASN A 145 12.97 -7.43 5.82
N LYS A 146 12.58 -6.18 6.03
CA LYS A 146 11.32 -5.77 6.64
C LYS A 146 10.50 -4.93 5.69
N VAL A 147 9.20 -5.24 5.57
CA VAL A 147 8.27 -4.45 4.77
C VAL A 147 7.23 -3.82 5.69
N THR A 148 7.12 -2.50 5.64
CA THR A 148 6.10 -1.77 6.41
C THR A 148 4.83 -1.61 5.58
N LEU A 149 3.72 -2.12 6.11
CA LEU A 149 2.39 -1.93 5.56
C LEU A 149 1.53 -1.08 6.50
N PHE A 150 0.67 -0.27 5.91
CA PHE A 150 -0.42 0.39 6.58
C PHE A 150 -1.72 -0.32 6.27
N LYS A 151 -2.52 -0.58 7.30
CA LYS A 151 -3.91 -1.01 7.15
C LYS A 151 -4.82 0.20 7.27
N CYS A 152 -5.76 0.33 6.34
CA CYS A 152 -6.56 1.54 6.20
C CYS A 152 -8.04 1.25 6.02
N ASP A 153 -8.86 2.07 6.68
CA ASP A 153 -10.30 2.11 6.44
C ASP A 153 -10.59 3.14 5.35
N TRP A 154 -10.95 2.65 4.17
CA TRP A 154 -11.20 3.48 2.99
C TRP A 154 -12.59 4.12 3.01
N PHE A 155 -12.70 5.32 2.44
CA PHE A 155 -13.97 6.01 2.20
C PHE A 155 -14.52 5.66 0.81
N ASP A 156 -15.84 5.57 0.69
CA ASP A 156 -16.51 5.31 -0.58
C ASP A 156 -16.32 6.49 -1.53
N ILE A 157 -15.65 6.27 -2.67
CA ILE A 157 -15.36 7.32 -3.65
C ILE A 157 -16.63 7.85 -4.32
N ASN A 158 -17.65 7.01 -4.51
CA ASN A 158 -18.83 7.37 -5.30
C ASN A 158 -19.86 8.17 -4.49
N GLY A 159 -19.91 7.96 -3.16
CA GLY A 159 -20.87 8.63 -2.28
C GLY A 159 -20.26 9.37 -1.08
N GLY A 160 -18.99 9.14 -0.80
CA GLY A 160 -18.28 9.65 0.38
C GLY A 160 -17.17 10.63 0.08
N VAL A 161 -16.86 10.92 -1.18
CA VAL A 161 -15.80 11.88 -1.56
C VAL A 161 -16.38 12.99 -2.44
N ARG A 162 -16.09 14.25 -2.10
CA ARG A 162 -16.45 15.42 -2.90
C ARG A 162 -15.24 16.30 -3.16
N VAL A 163 -14.90 16.52 -4.42
CA VAL A 163 -13.81 17.41 -4.82
C VAL A 163 -14.35 18.81 -5.11
N LEU A 164 -13.97 19.79 -4.28
CA LEU A 164 -14.29 21.19 -4.45
C LEU A 164 -13.20 21.89 -5.29
N ARG A 165 -13.20 21.64 -6.60
CA ARG A 165 -12.16 22.10 -7.54
C ARG A 165 -11.86 23.60 -7.45
N ARG A 166 -12.89 24.44 -7.27
CA ARG A 166 -12.73 25.91 -7.17
C ARG A 166 -11.84 26.35 -6.00
N PHE A 167 -11.71 25.51 -4.97
CA PHE A 167 -10.96 25.82 -3.74
C PHE A 167 -9.75 24.90 -3.56
N GLY A 168 -9.53 23.92 -4.44
CA GLY A 168 -8.50 22.90 -4.26
C GLY A 168 -8.70 22.04 -3.00
N LEU A 169 -9.94 21.93 -2.52
CA LEU A 169 -10.29 21.17 -1.32
C LEU A 169 -11.01 19.88 -1.68
N VAL A 170 -10.92 18.91 -0.78
CA VAL A 170 -11.70 17.68 -0.84
C VAL A 170 -12.46 17.54 0.47
N GLU A 171 -13.69 17.06 0.39
CA GLU A 171 -14.50 16.72 1.55
C GLU A 171 -14.78 15.22 1.57
N LEU A 172 -14.71 14.62 2.76
CA LEU A 172 -14.92 13.20 3.02
C LEU A 172 -16.12 13.03 3.94
N ASN A 173 -17.07 12.17 3.58
CA ASN A 173 -18.15 11.76 4.46
C ASN A 173 -17.66 10.61 5.35
N HIS A 174 -17.47 10.87 6.64
CA HIS A 174 -16.84 9.90 7.53
C HIS A 174 -17.70 8.66 7.83
N LYS A 175 -19.00 8.71 7.52
CA LYS A 175 -19.94 7.58 7.63
C LYS A 175 -19.96 6.68 6.39
N LYS A 176 -19.43 7.13 5.24
CA LYS A 176 -19.46 6.40 3.98
C LYS A 176 -18.14 5.66 3.78
N LYS A 177 -18.08 4.43 4.31
CA LYS A 177 -16.92 3.54 4.18
C LYS A 177 -17.02 2.65 2.95
N LEU A 178 -15.91 2.48 2.25
CA LEU A 178 -15.78 1.53 1.16
C LEU A 178 -15.70 0.11 1.76
N GLN A 179 -16.58 -0.78 1.30
CA GLN A 179 -16.50 -2.19 1.64
C GLN A 179 -15.51 -2.86 0.68
N THR A 180 -14.30 -3.12 1.15
CA THR A 180 -13.22 -3.72 0.36
C THR A 180 -12.37 -4.63 1.22
N ASN A 181 -11.79 -5.66 0.59
CA ASN A 181 -10.77 -6.51 1.20
C ASN A 181 -9.35 -5.96 0.97
N ASP A 182 -9.20 -5.00 0.05
CA ASP A 182 -7.94 -4.32 -0.23
C ASP A 182 -7.72 -3.19 0.79
N VAL A 183 -7.16 -3.58 1.94
CA VAL A 183 -6.97 -2.70 3.10
C VAL A 183 -5.52 -2.29 3.32
N PHE A 184 -4.58 -2.91 2.59
CA PHE A 184 -3.15 -2.71 2.82
C PHE A 184 -2.53 -1.80 1.77
N ILE A 185 -1.59 -0.98 2.23
CA ILE A 185 -0.79 -0.11 1.38
C ILE A 185 0.66 -0.07 1.85
N LEU A 186 1.59 0.18 0.94
CA LEU A 186 2.96 0.57 1.30
C LEU A 186 2.95 1.96 1.95
N ALA A 187 3.86 2.19 2.89
CA ALA A 187 3.91 3.42 3.67
C ALA A 187 4.32 4.68 2.88
N GLN A 188 4.70 4.55 1.60
CA GLN A 188 5.14 5.66 0.75
C GLN A 188 4.02 6.60 0.28
N GLN A 189 2.76 6.30 0.61
CA GLN A 189 1.60 7.04 0.10
C GLN A 189 1.38 8.42 0.75
N VAL A 190 0.52 9.23 0.11
CA VAL A 190 0.38 10.67 0.42
C VAL A 190 -0.42 10.90 1.71
N TYR A 191 0.08 11.78 2.56
CA TYR A 191 -0.54 12.17 3.84
C TYR A 191 -1.50 13.37 3.73
N TYR A 192 -2.60 13.34 4.49
CA TYR A 192 -3.47 14.51 4.67
C TYR A 192 -3.95 14.69 6.12
N THR A 193 -4.28 15.93 6.46
CA THR A 193 -4.98 16.27 7.71
C THR A 193 -6.46 16.50 7.44
N CYS A 194 -7.32 16.08 8.37
CA CYS A 194 -8.77 16.27 8.30
C CYS A 194 -9.26 17.20 9.41
N PHE A 195 -10.27 18.01 9.10
CA PHE A 195 -10.95 18.88 10.06
C PHE A 195 -12.47 18.74 9.91
N PRO A 196 -13.24 18.71 11.02
CA PRO A 196 -14.70 18.74 10.96
C PRO A 196 -15.21 19.97 10.21
N THR A 197 -16.27 19.80 9.43
CA THR A 197 -16.92 20.93 8.77
C THR A 197 -17.85 21.63 9.76
N ASN A 198 -17.72 22.95 9.91
CA ASN A 198 -18.53 23.77 10.84
C ASN A 198 -19.95 24.07 10.33
N ALA A 199 -20.33 23.54 9.16
CA ALA A 199 -21.64 23.77 8.58
C ALA A 199 -22.66 22.79 9.20
N ARG A 200 -23.78 23.34 9.71
CA ARG A 200 -24.81 22.58 10.46
C ARG A 200 -25.44 21.44 9.65
N ASP A 201 -25.48 21.55 8.34
CA ASP A 201 -25.99 20.55 7.38
C ASP A 201 -24.94 19.51 6.95
N ARG A 202 -23.68 19.64 7.41
CA ARG A 202 -22.53 18.84 6.96
C ARG A 202 -21.67 18.29 8.10
N LEU A 203 -22.28 18.00 9.24
CA LEU A 203 -21.59 17.39 10.39
C LEU A 203 -20.95 16.03 10.07
N ASP A 204 -21.48 15.34 9.06
CA ASP A 204 -20.95 14.06 8.57
C ASP A 204 -19.75 14.21 7.62
N TRP A 205 -19.35 15.45 7.29
CA TRP A 205 -18.30 15.74 6.34
C TRP A 205 -17.08 16.37 7.02
N TRP A 206 -15.91 15.88 6.64
CA TRP A 206 -14.62 16.46 6.98
C TRP A 206 -14.03 17.14 5.75
N THR A 207 -13.45 18.33 5.94
CA THR A 207 -12.61 18.95 4.91
C THR A 207 -11.19 18.41 5.09
N ILE A 208 -10.58 17.96 4.00
CA ILE A 208 -9.19 17.51 4.00
C ILE A 208 -8.28 18.51 3.32
N VAL A 209 -7.05 18.56 3.83
CA VAL A 209 -5.96 19.31 3.25
C VAL A 209 -4.81 18.34 3.07
N LYS A 210 -4.45 18.06 1.81
CA LYS A 210 -3.23 17.31 1.49
C LYS A 210 -2.03 18.10 2.01
N THR A 211 -1.22 17.47 2.83
CA THR A 211 -0.10 18.16 3.46
C THR A 211 1.15 17.91 2.64
N LYS A 212 1.99 18.93 2.46
CA LYS A 212 3.34 18.73 1.94
C LYS A 212 4.28 18.32 3.07
N ALA A 213 5.25 17.47 2.78
CA ALA A 213 6.29 17.08 3.73
C ALA A 213 7.02 18.33 4.24
N ARG A 214 7.32 18.39 5.53
CA ARG A 214 8.11 19.50 6.09
C ARG A 214 9.59 19.28 5.77
N ASN A 215 10.21 20.23 5.09
CA ASN A 215 11.66 20.31 4.82
C ASN A 215 12.26 19.02 4.25
N VAL A 216 11.94 18.71 3.00
CA VAL A 216 12.75 17.80 2.18
C VAL A 216 13.30 18.66 1.04
N PRO A 217 14.64 18.88 0.92
CA PRO A 217 15.21 19.29 -0.36
C PRO A 217 14.70 18.31 -1.41
N ASN A 218 14.41 18.75 -2.63
CA ASN A 218 14.02 17.83 -3.70
C ASN A 218 15.08 16.72 -3.85
N ILE A 219 14.86 15.58 -3.21
CA ILE A 219 15.59 14.34 -3.43
C ILE A 219 14.70 13.51 -4.36
N GLN A 220 14.45 14.06 -5.55
CA GLN A 220 14.43 13.22 -6.73
C GLN A 220 15.90 12.86 -6.96
N GLY A 221 16.33 11.72 -6.43
CA GLY A 221 17.67 11.17 -6.63
C GLY A 221 18.65 11.36 -5.48
N ILE A 222 18.44 10.62 -4.39
CA ILE A 222 19.48 10.02 -3.53
C ILE A 222 18.85 8.74 -2.99
N ILE A 223 18.71 7.70 -3.83
CA ILE A 223 19.48 6.46 -3.62
C ILE A 223 20.64 6.71 -2.65
N SER A 224 20.43 6.42 -1.37
CA SER A 224 21.58 6.00 -0.56
C SER A 224 22.00 4.66 -1.12
N LYS A 225 22.91 4.69 -2.10
CA LYS A 225 23.78 3.56 -2.39
C LYS A 225 24.63 3.40 -1.14
N ASN A 226 24.11 2.68 -0.16
CA ASN A 226 24.98 1.88 0.66
C ASN A 226 24.89 0.48 0.07
N GLU A 227 26.05 0.04 -0.39
CA GLU A 227 26.31 -1.30 -0.89
C GLU A 227 25.77 -2.32 0.13
N GLU A 228 25.17 -3.38 -0.40
CA GLU A 228 24.56 -4.50 0.32
C GLU A 228 23.12 -4.25 0.81
N CYS A 229 22.18 -4.70 -0.05
CA CYS A 229 20.75 -4.96 0.15
C CYS A 229 20.21 -4.64 1.54
N ASN A 230 19.78 -3.41 1.79
CA ASN A 230 19.00 -3.09 2.98
C ASN A 230 18.00 -1.96 2.70
N VAL A 231 16.77 -2.21 3.15
CA VAL A 231 15.57 -1.36 3.09
C VAL A 231 14.83 -1.41 1.75
N TRP A 232 13.88 -2.33 1.67
CA TRP A 232 12.74 -2.23 0.75
C TRP A 232 11.90 -1.02 1.13
N VAL A 233 11.98 0.02 0.30
CA VAL A 233 11.21 1.25 0.42
C VAL A 233 9.90 1.04 -0.29
#